data_AF-A0A0D0ANF7-F1
#
_entry.id   AF-A0A0D0ANF7-F1
#
_cell.length_a   1.000
_cell.length_b   1.000
_cell.length_c   1.000
_cell.angle_alpha   90.00
_cell.angle_beta   90.00
_cell.angle_gamma   90.00
#
_symmetry.space_group_name_H-M   'P 1'
#
loop_
_entity.id
_entity.type
_entity.pdbx_description
1 polymer ?
#
loop_
_entity_poly.entity_id
_entity_poly.type
_entity_poly.pdbx_seq_one_letter_code
_entity_poly.pdbx_strand_id
1 'polypeptide(L)'
;MLKDMEPEDGLQLLLKHAIKDHEATPEQKLTASEIAAKLHYFALALVHAGSYISQQNCLDSYLHRLEQHQLVLMTRSLPQSIEKYASSVYATWDLSWEKLDEQCKTFLRLCSFYHYEGISRKLFQRALDNLRWEKEVETLAAYPVLSFLTSQKLEWNELWMDNIVQTISSYSLISIEKEGTYSLHPLVHHWIRDSIESAKQADFQLEAQSIVAIAMNDVDMAFLRSLVPHCIHFEITEDVHTDGSYG
;
A
#
# COMPACT_ATOMS: atom_id res chain seq x y z
N MET A 1 -7.78 -4.63 10.39
CA MET A 1 -6.45 -4.10 10.07
C MET A 1 -5.39 -4.93 10.77
N LEU A 2 -4.24 -5.14 10.13
CA LEU A 2 -3.01 -5.58 10.81
C LEU A 2 -2.71 -4.63 11.98
N LYS A 3 -2.24 -5.17 13.10
CA LYS A 3 -1.96 -4.38 14.31
C LYS A 3 -0.47 -4.26 14.52
N ASP A 4 -0.03 -3.03 14.71
CA ASP A 4 1.32 -2.71 15.12
C ASP A 4 1.51 -3.03 16.59
N MET A 5 2.74 -3.35 16.97
CA MET A 5 3.09 -3.48 18.38
C MET A 5 3.28 -2.10 18.99
N GLU A 6 3.09 -1.99 20.30
CA GLU A 6 3.54 -0.80 21.03
C GLU A 6 5.06 -0.61 20.80
N PRO A 7 5.55 0.63 20.66
CA PRO A 7 6.94 0.88 20.25
C PRO A 7 7.98 0.17 21.12
N GLU A 8 7.73 0.10 22.43
CA GLU A 8 8.63 -0.57 23.37
C GLU A 8 8.62 -2.09 23.20
N ASP A 9 7.45 -2.70 23.03
CA ASP A 9 7.32 -4.15 22.77
C ASP A 9 7.95 -4.52 21.41
N GLY A 10 7.74 -3.69 20.39
CA GLY A 10 8.32 -3.88 19.07
C GLY A 10 9.85 -3.77 19.08
N LEU A 11 10.40 -2.78 19.79
CA LEU A 11 11.84 -2.65 19.99
C LEU A 11 12.42 -3.87 20.71
N GLN A 12 11.79 -4.32 21.79
CA GLN A 12 12.22 -5.50 22.52
C GLN A 12 12.20 -6.75 21.65
N LEU A 13 11.14 -6.93 20.84
CA LEU A 13 11.03 -8.05 19.91
C LEU A 13 12.17 -8.04 18.88
N LEU A 14 12.44 -6.90 18.26
CA LEU A 14 13.52 -6.78 17.28
C LEU A 14 14.88 -7.11 17.92
N LEU A 15 15.19 -6.50 19.07
CA LEU A 15 16.48 -6.70 19.78
C LEU A 15 16.68 -8.17 20.15
N LYS A 16 15.63 -8.83 20.66
CA LYS A 16 15.64 -10.26 20.99
C LYS A 16 16.07 -11.12 19.80
N HIS A 17 15.63 -10.78 18.59
CA HIS A 17 15.98 -11.54 17.38
C HIS A 17 17.30 -11.09 16.75
N ALA A 18 17.63 -9.80 16.80
CA ALA A 18 18.81 -9.20 16.17
C ALA A 18 20.11 -9.48 16.94
N ILE A 19 20.06 -9.31 18.27
CA ILE A 19 21.24 -9.30 19.15
C ILE A 19 21.23 -10.52 20.10
N LYS A 20 20.12 -11.28 20.16
CA LYS A 20 19.94 -12.48 20.99
C LYS A 20 20.15 -12.18 22.48
N ASP A 21 20.93 -12.99 23.19
CA ASP A 21 21.11 -12.93 24.65
C ASP A 21 22.15 -11.87 25.09
N HIS A 22 22.66 -11.05 24.18
CA HIS A 22 23.59 -9.97 24.52
C HIS A 22 22.85 -8.68 24.89
N GLU A 23 23.32 -7.99 25.93
CA GLU A 23 22.83 -6.64 26.24
C GLU A 23 23.22 -5.66 25.12
N ALA A 24 22.21 -5.03 24.53
CA ALA A 24 22.40 -4.04 23.48
C ALA A 24 22.96 -2.72 24.03
N THR A 25 23.96 -2.15 23.37
CA THR A 25 24.50 -0.83 23.70
C THR A 25 23.46 0.27 23.45
N PRO A 26 23.61 1.48 24.03
CA PRO A 26 22.71 2.59 23.75
C PRO A 26 22.61 2.92 22.25
N GLU A 27 23.72 2.86 21.50
CA GLU A 27 23.71 3.10 20.06
C GLU A 27 22.93 2.02 19.32
N GLN A 28 23.13 0.73 19.67
CA GLN A 28 22.39 -0.37 19.06
C GLN A 28 20.89 -0.28 19.32
N LYS A 29 20.49 0.17 20.51
CA LYS A 29 19.07 0.41 20.83
C LYS A 29 18.48 1.53 19.99
N LEU A 30 19.25 2.59 19.74
CA LEU A 30 18.83 3.68 18.85
C LEU A 30 18.62 3.18 17.43
N THR A 31 19.62 2.50 16.84
CA THR A 31 19.53 1.91 15.50
C THR A 31 18.37 0.92 15.39
N ALA A 32 18.19 0.05 16.40
CA ALA A 32 17.07 -0.89 16.43
C ALA A 32 15.71 -0.18 16.52
N SER A 33 15.62 0.95 17.23
CA SER A 33 14.40 1.75 17.29
C SER A 33 14.04 2.35 15.92
N GLU A 34 15.03 2.82 15.17
CA GLU A 34 14.83 3.34 13.82
C GLU A 34 14.37 2.24 12.85
N ILE A 35 14.96 1.05 12.95
CA ILE A 35 14.52 -0.13 12.19
C ILE A 35 13.09 -0.52 12.54
N ALA A 36 12.77 -0.58 13.84
CA ALA A 36 11.43 -0.94 14.29
C ALA A 36 10.38 0.05 13.80
N ALA A 37 10.69 1.35 13.84
CA ALA A 37 9.84 2.40 13.30
C ALA A 37 9.65 2.27 11.79
N LYS A 38 10.71 2.01 11.02
CA LYS A 38 10.65 1.80 9.56
C LYS A 38 9.79 0.60 9.17
N LEU A 39 9.73 -0.41 10.04
CA LEU A 39 8.91 -1.61 9.88
C LEU A 39 7.53 -1.47 10.52
N HIS A 40 7.14 -0.25 10.90
CA HIS A 40 5.84 0.07 11.51
C HIS A 40 5.55 -0.79 12.74
N TYR A 41 6.58 -1.22 13.47
CA TYR A 41 6.46 -2.12 14.62
C TYR A 41 5.64 -3.40 14.33
N PHE A 42 5.58 -3.82 13.07
CA PHE A 42 4.80 -4.98 12.67
C PHE A 42 5.52 -6.27 13.08
N ALA A 43 4.96 -7.01 14.04
CA ALA A 43 5.61 -8.13 14.70
C ALA A 43 6.33 -9.10 13.75
N LEU A 44 5.66 -9.51 12.66
CA LEU A 44 6.23 -10.46 11.70
C LEU A 44 7.43 -9.87 10.94
N ALA A 45 7.37 -8.59 10.57
CA ALA A 45 8.49 -7.89 9.94
C ALA A 45 9.66 -7.70 10.90
N LEU A 46 9.40 -7.42 12.18
CA LEU A 46 10.44 -7.29 13.21
C LEU A 46 11.17 -8.62 13.45
N VAL A 47 10.45 -9.73 13.58
CA VAL A 47 11.04 -11.07 13.74
C VAL A 47 11.90 -11.43 12.52
N HIS A 48 11.41 -11.10 11.32
CA HIS A 48 12.12 -11.31 10.07
C HIS A 48 13.41 -10.49 9.99
N ALA A 49 13.31 -9.19 10.20
CA ALA A 49 14.44 -8.27 10.21
C ALA A 49 15.48 -8.67 11.25
N GLY A 50 15.06 -8.94 12.50
CA GLY A 50 15.97 -9.36 13.57
C GLY A 50 16.71 -10.66 13.23
N SER A 51 16.00 -11.65 12.68
CA SER A 51 16.61 -12.90 12.26
C SER A 51 17.66 -12.70 11.17
N TYR A 52 17.39 -11.84 10.18
CA TYR A 52 18.35 -11.49 9.13
C TYR A 52 19.55 -10.72 9.70
N ILE A 53 19.30 -9.71 10.55
CA ILE A 53 20.34 -8.89 11.18
C ILE A 53 21.32 -9.76 11.96
N SER A 54 20.81 -10.69 12.77
CA SER A 54 21.64 -11.59 13.56
C SER A 54 22.51 -12.51 12.70
N GLN A 55 21.96 -13.03 11.60
CA GLN A 55 22.69 -13.93 10.71
C GLN A 55 23.77 -13.23 9.90
N GLN A 56 23.52 -11.99 9.49
CA GLN A 56 24.42 -11.22 8.63
C GLN A 56 25.29 -10.23 9.40
N ASN A 57 25.11 -10.16 10.73
CA ASN A 57 25.76 -9.21 11.64
C ASN A 57 25.74 -7.77 11.08
N CYS A 58 24.56 -7.28 10.73
CA CYS A 58 24.42 -6.09 9.88
C CYS A 58 23.51 -4.99 10.44
N LEU A 59 23.31 -4.92 11.77
CA LEU A 59 22.40 -3.97 12.42
C LEU A 59 22.57 -2.53 11.88
N ASP A 60 23.80 -2.04 11.87
CA ASP A 60 24.12 -0.65 11.47
C ASP A 60 23.93 -0.36 9.98
N SER A 61 23.91 -1.41 9.14
CA SER A 61 23.72 -1.28 7.68
C SER A 61 22.35 -1.79 7.21
N TYR A 62 21.50 -2.27 8.12
CA TYR A 62 20.27 -2.97 7.76
C TYR A 62 19.29 -2.04 7.06
N LEU A 63 19.08 -0.82 7.57
CA LEU A 63 18.18 0.16 6.93
C LEU A 63 18.60 0.45 5.49
N HIS A 64 19.89 0.66 5.26
CA HIS A 64 20.41 0.88 3.92
C HIS A 64 20.15 -0.32 2.99
N ARG A 65 20.36 -1.55 3.47
CA ARG A 65 20.04 -2.77 2.70
C ARG A 65 18.53 -2.90 2.44
N LEU A 66 17.71 -2.55 3.43
CA LEU A 66 16.26 -2.57 3.32
C LEU A 66 15.78 -1.61 2.23
N GLU A 67 16.28 -0.38 2.21
CA GLU A 67 15.94 0.61 1.19
C GLU A 67 16.33 0.17 -0.23
N GLN A 68 17.49 -0.47 -0.40
CA GLN A 68 17.97 -0.91 -1.71
C GLN A 68 17.30 -2.19 -2.21
N HIS A 69 16.92 -3.09 -1.29
CA HIS A 69 16.55 -4.47 -1.61
C HIS A 69 15.31 -4.94 -0.83
N GLN A 70 14.34 -4.05 -0.62
CA GLN A 70 13.15 -4.30 0.21
C GLN A 70 12.42 -5.58 -0.20
N LEU A 71 12.06 -5.71 -1.49
CA LEU A 71 11.39 -6.90 -2.03
C LEU A 71 12.17 -8.18 -1.74
N VAL A 72 13.48 -8.18 -1.99
CA VAL A 72 14.34 -9.37 -1.76
C VAL A 72 14.42 -9.72 -0.27
N LEU A 73 14.49 -8.71 0.60
CA LEU A 73 14.55 -8.94 2.04
C LEU A 73 13.22 -9.44 2.57
N MET A 74 12.11 -8.79 2.23
CA MET A 74 10.77 -9.13 2.73
C MET A 74 10.20 -10.44 2.19
N THR A 75 10.75 -10.98 1.11
CA THR A 75 10.37 -12.29 0.53
C THR A 75 11.18 -13.47 1.06
N ARG A 76 12.35 -13.25 1.67
CA ARG A 76 13.20 -14.33 2.20
C ARG A 76 12.48 -15.13 3.29
N SER A 77 12.58 -16.45 3.26
CA SER A 77 12.07 -17.31 4.33
C SER A 77 12.89 -17.19 5.61
N LEU A 78 12.24 -17.23 6.77
CA LEU A 78 12.87 -17.26 8.09
C LEU A 78 13.67 -18.56 8.30
N PRO A 79 14.98 -18.51 8.60
CA PRO A 79 15.79 -19.74 8.72
C PRO A 79 15.59 -20.57 10.00
N GLN A 80 14.83 -20.08 10.98
CA GLN A 80 14.76 -20.68 12.34
C GLN A 80 13.45 -21.42 12.68
N SER A 81 12.49 -21.57 11.76
CA SER A 81 11.24 -22.26 12.10
C SER A 81 11.28 -23.75 11.74
N ILE A 82 11.14 -24.59 12.78
CA ILE A 82 10.99 -26.06 12.70
C ILE A 82 9.65 -26.45 12.05
N GLU A 83 8.70 -25.51 11.92
CA GLU A 83 7.38 -25.74 11.32
C GLU A 83 7.36 -25.40 9.82
N LYS A 84 6.68 -26.26 9.05
CA LYS A 84 6.51 -26.21 7.58
C LYS A 84 5.81 -24.95 7.03
N TYR A 85 5.58 -23.91 7.83
CA TYR A 85 4.85 -22.69 7.48
C TYR A 85 5.71 -21.42 7.65
N ALA A 86 6.99 -21.51 7.33
CA ALA A 86 7.94 -20.38 7.28
C ALA A 86 7.66 -19.44 6.09
N SER A 87 6.49 -18.81 6.06
CA SER A 87 6.21 -17.77 5.06
C SER A 87 6.90 -16.47 5.48
N SER A 88 7.58 -15.83 4.54
CA SER A 88 8.04 -14.45 4.69
C SER A 88 6.85 -13.51 4.89
N VAL A 89 7.11 -12.25 5.28
CA VAL A 89 6.06 -11.24 5.46
C VAL A 89 5.19 -11.16 4.20
N TYR A 90 5.83 -11.09 3.03
CA TYR A 90 5.16 -11.02 1.74
C TYR A 90 4.44 -12.32 1.39
N ALA A 91 5.02 -13.49 1.69
CA ALA A 91 4.37 -14.77 1.38
C ALA A 91 3.03 -14.97 2.11
N THR A 92 2.84 -14.39 3.30
CA THR A 92 1.53 -14.41 3.98
C THR A 92 0.48 -13.60 3.19
N TRP A 93 0.88 -12.45 2.65
CA TRP A 93 0.01 -11.63 1.83
C TRP A 93 -0.21 -12.22 0.44
N ASP A 94 0.79 -12.87 -0.16
CA ASP A 94 0.65 -13.61 -1.42
C ASP A 94 -0.43 -14.69 -1.30
N LEU A 95 -0.48 -15.44 -0.19
CA LEU A 95 -1.55 -16.43 0.04
C LEU A 95 -2.95 -15.80 0.10
N SER A 96 -3.05 -14.59 0.65
CA SER A 96 -4.31 -13.84 0.69
C SER A 96 -4.66 -13.28 -0.69
N TRP A 97 -3.66 -12.80 -1.43
CA TRP A 97 -3.78 -12.28 -2.79
C TRP A 97 -4.39 -13.31 -3.75
N GLU A 98 -3.94 -14.57 -3.67
CA GLU A 98 -4.44 -15.67 -4.50
C GLU A 98 -5.92 -16.00 -4.24
N LYS A 99 -6.52 -15.50 -3.15
CA LYS A 99 -7.95 -15.67 -2.86
C LYS A 99 -8.82 -14.53 -3.40
N LEU A 100 -8.22 -13.42 -3.80
CA LEU A 100 -8.94 -12.28 -4.35
C LEU A 100 -9.23 -12.49 -5.84
N ASP A 101 -10.39 -12.03 -6.28
CA ASP A 101 -10.66 -11.86 -7.69
C ASP A 101 -9.87 -10.67 -8.28
N GLU A 102 -9.82 -10.57 -9.61
CA GLU A 102 -9.06 -9.51 -10.26
C GLU A 102 -9.63 -8.11 -10.00
N GLN A 103 -10.93 -7.96 -9.68
CA GLN A 103 -11.50 -6.64 -9.34
C GLN A 103 -10.98 -6.16 -7.99
N CYS A 104 -10.93 -7.04 -6.99
CA CYS A 104 -10.32 -6.78 -5.70
C CYS A 104 -8.83 -6.45 -5.81
N LYS A 105 -8.09 -7.21 -6.61
CA LYS A 105 -6.66 -6.97 -6.87
C LYS A 105 -6.42 -5.65 -7.58
N THR A 106 -7.20 -5.34 -8.62
CA THR A 106 -7.11 -4.07 -9.35
C THR A 106 -7.42 -2.89 -8.42
N PHE A 107 -8.44 -3.00 -7.57
CA PHE A 107 -8.76 -1.97 -6.59
C PHE A 107 -7.61 -1.74 -5.58
N LEU A 108 -6.98 -2.81 -5.08
CA LEU A 108 -5.82 -2.73 -4.21
C LEU A 108 -4.60 -2.10 -4.91
N ARG A 109 -4.31 -2.51 -6.15
CA ARG A 109 -3.23 -1.93 -6.96
C ARG A 109 -3.45 -0.44 -7.11
N LEU A 110 -4.65 -0.02 -7.49
CA LEU A 110 -4.99 1.40 -7.63
C LEU A 110 -4.81 2.16 -6.31
N CYS A 111 -5.29 1.61 -5.19
CA CYS A 111 -5.11 2.22 -3.88
C CYS A 111 -3.64 2.37 -3.48
N SER A 112 -2.74 1.51 -3.95
CA SER A 112 -1.31 1.60 -3.64
C SER A 112 -0.57 2.74 -4.38
N PHE A 113 -1.23 3.41 -5.33
CA PHE A 113 -0.73 4.64 -5.95
C PHE A 113 -1.15 5.92 -5.23
N TYR A 114 -2.06 5.81 -4.26
CA TYR A 114 -2.40 6.90 -3.36
C TYR A 114 -1.62 6.79 -2.04
N HIS A 115 -1.68 7.84 -1.21
CA HIS A 115 -1.26 7.72 0.19
C HIS A 115 -1.99 6.56 0.87
N TYR A 116 -1.28 5.80 1.71
CA TYR A 116 -1.78 4.55 2.32
C TYR A 116 -2.94 4.76 3.30
N GLU A 117 -3.17 5.98 3.76
CA GLU A 117 -4.30 6.37 4.61
C GLU A 117 -5.18 7.42 3.94
N GLY A 118 -6.47 7.39 4.28
CA GLY A 118 -7.41 8.47 3.95
C GLY A 118 -8.00 8.40 2.54
N ILE A 119 -7.85 7.28 1.83
CA ILE A 119 -8.32 7.12 0.45
C ILE A 119 -9.84 7.17 0.45
N SER A 120 -10.41 8.29 0.03
CA SER A 120 -11.86 8.51 0.11
C SER A 120 -12.63 7.69 -0.92
N ARG A 121 -13.69 6.99 -0.51
CA ARG A 121 -14.69 6.42 -1.43
C ARG A 121 -15.20 7.43 -2.45
N LYS A 122 -15.38 8.68 -2.02
CA LYS A 122 -15.89 9.77 -2.87
C LYS A 122 -14.97 10.07 -4.05
N LEU A 123 -13.67 9.75 -3.98
CA LEU A 123 -12.74 9.88 -5.09
C LEU A 123 -13.23 9.09 -6.31
N PHE A 124 -13.51 7.80 -6.12
CA PHE A 124 -13.94 6.92 -7.20
C PHE A 124 -15.36 7.22 -7.67
N GLN A 125 -16.27 7.55 -6.74
CA GLN A 125 -17.63 7.94 -7.07
C GLN A 125 -17.64 9.19 -7.97
N ARG A 126 -16.93 10.25 -7.56
CA ARG A 126 -16.86 11.49 -8.33
C ARG A 126 -16.19 11.30 -9.68
N ALA A 127 -15.15 10.49 -9.74
CA ALA A 127 -14.50 10.18 -11.02
C ALA A 127 -15.52 9.60 -12.02
N LEU A 128 -16.35 8.64 -11.59
CA LEU A 128 -17.41 8.07 -12.44
C LEU A 128 -18.53 9.06 -12.77
N ASP A 129 -18.95 9.89 -11.82
CA ASP A 129 -19.99 10.90 -12.04
C ASP A 129 -19.54 11.95 -13.06
N ASN A 130 -18.27 12.37 -12.99
CA ASN A 130 -17.68 13.37 -13.86
C ASN A 130 -17.31 12.81 -15.24
N LEU A 131 -16.95 11.53 -15.33
CA LEU A 131 -16.65 10.82 -16.58
C LEU A 131 -17.79 10.97 -17.60
N ARG A 132 -19.05 11.04 -17.14
CA ARG A 132 -20.25 11.19 -17.99
C ARG A 132 -20.27 12.48 -18.80
N TRP A 133 -19.48 13.48 -18.41
CA TRP A 133 -19.43 14.80 -19.02
C TRP A 133 -18.18 15.03 -19.86
N GLU A 134 -17.23 14.09 -19.82
CA GLU A 134 -16.00 14.17 -20.61
C GLU A 134 -16.28 13.88 -22.08
N LYS A 135 -15.60 14.61 -22.96
CA LYS A 135 -15.60 14.32 -24.40
C LYS A 135 -14.44 13.38 -24.66
N GLU A 136 -14.70 12.26 -25.32
CA GLU A 136 -13.69 11.22 -25.60
C GLU A 136 -13.27 10.43 -24.35
N VAL A 137 -14.25 10.01 -23.55
CA VAL A 137 -14.06 9.20 -22.34
C VAL A 137 -13.12 8.01 -22.54
N GLU A 138 -13.18 7.34 -23.69
CA GLU A 138 -12.38 6.16 -24.00
C GLU A 138 -10.88 6.45 -24.16
N THR A 139 -10.47 7.71 -24.33
CA THR A 139 -9.06 8.11 -24.39
C THR A 139 -8.46 8.38 -23.02
N LEU A 140 -9.28 8.50 -21.97
CA LEU A 140 -8.83 8.78 -20.62
C LEU A 140 -8.16 7.53 -20.01
N ALA A 141 -7.00 7.71 -19.40
CA ALA A 141 -6.29 6.61 -18.74
C ALA A 141 -7.11 5.95 -17.63
N ALA A 142 -7.99 6.69 -16.93
CA ALA A 142 -8.89 6.13 -15.94
C ALA A 142 -9.99 5.19 -16.51
N TYR A 143 -10.29 5.28 -17.81
CA TYR A 143 -11.43 4.58 -18.40
C TYR A 143 -11.37 3.06 -18.29
N PRO A 144 -10.26 2.37 -18.68
CA PRO A 144 -10.19 0.91 -18.60
C PRO A 144 -10.39 0.41 -17.17
N VAL A 145 -9.74 1.05 -16.19
CA VAL A 145 -9.81 0.63 -14.78
C VAL A 145 -11.19 0.91 -14.16
N LEU A 146 -11.79 2.07 -14.42
CA LEU A 146 -13.13 2.39 -13.93
C LEU A 146 -14.20 1.52 -14.58
N SER A 147 -14.08 1.24 -15.88
CA SER A 147 -14.94 0.29 -16.59
C SER A 147 -14.84 -1.11 -15.97
N PHE A 148 -13.63 -1.61 -15.74
CA PHE A 148 -13.42 -2.92 -15.14
C PHE A 148 -13.97 -3.02 -13.71
N LEU A 149 -13.68 -2.03 -12.86
CA LEU A 149 -14.15 -2.00 -11.47
C LEU A 149 -15.68 -1.92 -11.37
N THR A 150 -16.36 -1.31 -12.34
CA THR A 150 -17.83 -1.18 -12.36
C THR A 150 -18.53 -2.25 -13.21
N SER A 151 -17.81 -3.30 -13.61
CA SER A 151 -18.33 -4.35 -14.51
C SER A 151 -18.94 -3.78 -15.80
N GLN A 152 -18.22 -2.85 -16.41
CA GLN A 152 -18.54 -2.14 -17.66
C GLN A 152 -19.77 -1.22 -17.59
N LYS A 153 -20.33 -1.00 -16.40
CA LYS A 153 -21.50 -0.11 -16.24
C LYS A 153 -21.12 1.37 -16.24
N LEU A 154 -19.92 1.71 -15.78
CA LEU A 154 -19.47 3.09 -15.60
C LEU A 154 -20.44 3.90 -14.70
N GLU A 155 -21.05 3.21 -13.74
CA GLU A 155 -21.93 3.81 -12.75
C GLU A 155 -21.48 3.38 -11.36
N TRP A 156 -21.54 4.32 -10.42
CA TRP A 156 -21.28 4.00 -9.03
C TRP A 156 -22.40 3.13 -8.46
N ASN A 157 -22.02 2.04 -7.80
CA ASN A 157 -22.95 1.16 -7.10
C ASN A 157 -22.40 0.88 -5.69
N GLU A 158 -23.08 1.40 -4.66
CA GLU A 158 -22.63 1.28 -3.27
C GLU A 158 -22.45 -0.16 -2.83
N LEU A 159 -23.44 -1.03 -3.09
CA LEU A 159 -23.40 -2.44 -2.67
C LEU A 159 -22.28 -3.21 -3.38
N TRP A 160 -22.03 -2.89 -4.65
CA TRP A 160 -20.96 -3.48 -5.43
C TRP A 160 -19.59 -3.13 -4.84
N MET A 161 -19.37 -1.85 -4.55
CA MET A 161 -18.13 -1.36 -3.95
C MET A 161 -17.96 -1.87 -2.51
N ASP A 162 -19.05 -1.97 -1.76
CA ASP A 162 -19.05 -2.61 -0.44
C ASP A 162 -18.58 -4.05 -0.51
N ASN A 163 -19.06 -4.85 -1.48
CA ASN A 163 -18.63 -6.23 -1.64
C ASN A 163 -17.14 -6.36 -1.97
N ILE A 164 -16.62 -5.51 -2.86
CA ILE A 164 -15.18 -5.47 -3.19
C ILE A 164 -14.37 -5.18 -1.92
N VAL A 165 -14.68 -4.09 -1.22
CA VAL A 165 -13.90 -3.66 -0.05
C VAL A 165 -14.07 -4.62 1.13
N GLN A 166 -15.26 -5.17 1.36
CA GLN A 166 -15.49 -6.18 2.40
C GLN A 166 -14.72 -7.48 2.13
N THR A 167 -14.68 -7.93 0.87
CA THR A 167 -13.90 -9.11 0.47
C THR A 167 -12.42 -8.88 0.79
N ILE A 168 -11.85 -7.76 0.35
CA ILE A 168 -10.45 -7.41 0.64
C ILE A 168 -10.21 -7.29 2.16
N SER A 169 -11.13 -6.65 2.88
CA SER A 169 -11.00 -6.42 4.32
C SER A 169 -11.06 -7.71 5.13
N SER A 170 -11.77 -8.74 4.66
CA SER A 170 -11.80 -10.07 5.28
C SER A 170 -10.42 -10.74 5.34
N TYR A 171 -9.50 -10.34 4.45
CA TYR A 171 -8.09 -10.76 4.44
C TYR A 171 -7.15 -9.77 5.14
N SER A 172 -7.68 -8.75 5.83
CA SER A 172 -6.91 -7.71 6.53
C SER A 172 -5.97 -6.88 5.64
N LEU A 173 -6.18 -6.87 4.32
CA LEU A 173 -5.37 -6.11 3.37
C LEU A 173 -5.81 -4.63 3.23
N ILE A 174 -7.06 -4.33 3.59
CA ILE A 174 -7.60 -2.97 3.63
C ILE A 174 -8.50 -2.80 4.86
N SER A 175 -8.59 -1.58 5.36
CA SER A 175 -9.49 -1.20 6.45
C SER A 175 -10.44 -0.12 5.99
N ILE A 176 -11.67 -0.22 6.49
CA ILE A 176 -12.73 0.75 6.28
C ILE A 176 -12.75 1.63 7.51
N GLU A 177 -12.39 2.89 7.33
CA GLU A 177 -12.37 3.88 8.39
C GLU A 177 -13.69 4.67 8.42
N LYS A 178 -13.77 5.63 9.34
CA LYS A 178 -14.93 6.52 9.43
C LYS A 178 -15.11 7.30 8.11
N GLU A 179 -16.36 7.67 7.83
CA GLU A 179 -16.72 8.51 6.68
C GLU A 179 -16.43 7.88 5.31
N GLY A 180 -16.21 6.57 5.25
CA GLY A 180 -16.00 5.83 4.00
C GLY A 180 -14.61 6.06 3.39
N THR A 181 -13.60 6.33 4.22
CA THR A 181 -12.21 6.32 3.78
C THR A 181 -11.59 4.93 3.95
N TYR A 182 -10.58 4.65 3.14
CA TYR A 182 -9.86 3.39 3.16
C TYR A 182 -8.41 3.62 3.57
N SER A 183 -7.87 2.65 4.31
CA SER A 183 -6.48 2.63 4.73
C SER A 183 -5.85 1.26 4.51
N LEU A 184 -4.63 1.25 4.02
CA LEU A 184 -3.75 0.10 3.91
C LEU A 184 -2.64 0.24 4.96
N HIS A 185 -2.26 -0.87 5.57
CA HIS A 185 -1.06 -0.86 6.40
C HIS A 185 0.16 -0.52 5.51
N PRO A 186 1.09 0.34 5.94
CA PRO A 186 2.18 0.82 5.08
C PRO A 186 3.04 -0.29 4.46
N LEU A 187 3.27 -1.40 5.17
CA LEU A 187 3.99 -2.54 4.59
C LEU A 187 3.15 -3.31 3.54
N VAL A 188 1.82 -3.35 3.69
CA VAL A 188 0.91 -3.95 2.68
C VAL A 188 0.88 -3.05 1.44
N HIS A 189 0.81 -1.73 1.64
CA HIS A 189 0.87 -0.74 0.59
C HIS A 189 2.15 -0.88 -0.26
N HIS A 190 3.31 -0.94 0.38
CA HIS A 190 4.59 -1.18 -0.31
C HIS A 190 4.64 -2.55 -0.98
N TRP A 191 4.18 -3.61 -0.31
CA TRP A 191 4.15 -4.96 -0.92
C TRP A 191 3.33 -5.00 -2.21
N ILE A 192 2.16 -4.36 -2.24
CA ILE A 192 1.34 -4.28 -3.46
C ILE A 192 2.15 -3.58 -4.55
N ARG A 193 2.80 -2.45 -4.26
CA ARG A 193 3.64 -1.73 -5.23
C ARG A 193 4.79 -2.59 -5.77
N ASP A 194 5.51 -3.27 -4.88
CA ASP A 194 6.61 -4.15 -5.25
C ASP A 194 6.16 -5.36 -6.09
N SER A 195 4.91 -5.81 -5.92
CA SER A 195 4.33 -6.95 -6.65
C SER A 195 3.90 -6.61 -8.08
N ILE A 196 3.79 -5.33 -8.43
CA ILE A 196 3.41 -4.88 -9.77
C ILE A 196 4.64 -4.93 -10.68
N GLU A 197 4.52 -5.65 -11.80
CA GLU A 197 5.52 -5.67 -12.87
C GLU A 197 5.93 -4.23 -13.25
N SER A 198 7.24 -3.95 -13.32
CA SER A 198 7.74 -2.59 -13.57
C SER A 198 7.16 -1.94 -14.82
N ALA A 199 6.86 -2.74 -15.86
CA ALA A 199 6.24 -2.25 -17.09
C ALA A 199 4.80 -1.72 -16.90
N LYS A 200 4.07 -2.20 -15.89
CA LYS A 200 2.68 -1.83 -15.59
C LYS A 200 2.55 -0.77 -14.50
N GLN A 201 3.65 -0.42 -13.81
CA GLN A 201 3.60 0.58 -12.75
C GLN A 201 3.24 1.97 -13.30
N ALA A 202 3.76 2.32 -14.48
CA ALA A 202 3.43 3.57 -15.16
C ALA A 202 1.93 3.65 -15.51
N ASP A 203 1.36 2.54 -16.00
CA ASP A 203 -0.07 2.47 -16.35
C ASP A 203 -0.95 2.73 -15.13
N PHE A 204 -0.72 2.01 -14.02
CA PHE A 204 -1.50 2.22 -12.79
C PHE A 204 -1.28 3.62 -12.17
N GLN A 205 -0.10 4.19 -12.31
CA GLN A 205 0.17 5.55 -11.87
C GLN A 205 -0.67 6.56 -12.67
N LEU A 206 -0.69 6.40 -13.99
CA LEU A 206 -1.47 7.25 -14.89
C LEU A 206 -2.98 7.08 -14.66
N GLU A 207 -3.45 5.85 -14.47
CA GLU A 207 -4.84 5.54 -14.08
C GLU A 207 -5.23 6.26 -12.78
N ALA A 208 -4.38 6.19 -11.74
CA ALA A 208 -4.62 6.84 -10.46
C ALA A 208 -4.65 8.37 -10.56
N GLN A 209 -3.71 8.95 -11.32
CA GLN A 209 -3.66 10.39 -11.60
C GLN A 209 -4.91 10.86 -12.36
N SER A 210 -5.29 10.12 -13.40
CA SER A 210 -6.46 10.42 -14.21
C SER A 210 -7.75 10.39 -13.38
N ILE A 211 -7.91 9.42 -12.47
CA ILE A 211 -9.05 9.37 -11.54
C ILE A 211 -9.11 10.60 -10.64
N VAL A 212 -7.97 11.04 -10.10
CA VAL A 212 -7.89 12.25 -9.28
C VAL A 212 -8.26 13.49 -10.10
N ALA A 213 -7.67 13.66 -11.28
CA ALA A 213 -7.93 14.80 -12.17
C ALA A 213 -9.43 14.90 -12.52
N ILE A 214 -10.05 13.79 -12.92
CA ILE A 214 -11.48 13.74 -13.24
C ILE A 214 -12.34 14.05 -12.01
N ALA A 215 -11.99 13.52 -10.84
CA ALA A 215 -12.74 13.74 -9.60
C ALA A 215 -12.68 15.18 -9.09
N MET A 216 -11.64 15.94 -9.45
CA MET A 216 -11.41 17.34 -9.06
C MET A 216 -12.31 18.34 -9.82
N ASN A 217 -13.04 17.92 -10.86
CA ASN A 217 -13.97 18.82 -11.55
C ASN A 217 -15.12 19.23 -10.59
N ASP A 218 -15.33 20.55 -10.44
CA ASP A 218 -16.39 21.21 -9.65
C ASP A 218 -16.52 20.70 -8.20
N VAL A 219 -15.41 20.77 -7.44
CA VAL A 219 -15.30 20.31 -6.05
C VAL A 219 -15.16 21.45 -5.05
N ASP A 220 -15.55 21.19 -3.80
CA ASP A 220 -15.25 22.08 -2.70
C ASP A 220 -13.76 21.99 -2.25
N MET A 221 -13.31 23.02 -1.54
CA MET A 221 -11.94 23.09 -1.01
C MET A 221 -11.63 22.03 0.05
N ALA A 222 -12.63 21.46 0.72
CA ALA A 222 -12.40 20.43 1.73
C ALA A 222 -12.00 19.11 1.05
N PHE A 223 -12.67 18.75 -0.05
CA PHE A 223 -12.32 17.61 -0.87
C PHE A 223 -10.94 17.75 -1.49
N LEU A 224 -10.61 18.93 -2.07
CA LEU A 224 -9.26 19.17 -2.61
C LEU A 224 -8.16 18.97 -1.58
N ARG A 225 -8.35 19.51 -0.36
CA ARG A 225 -7.38 19.31 0.74
C ARG A 225 -7.22 17.85 1.12
N SER A 226 -8.29 17.06 1.05
CA SER A 226 -8.22 15.62 1.31
C SER A 226 -7.41 14.86 0.27
N LEU A 227 -7.28 15.39 -0.95
CA LEU A 227 -6.51 14.77 -2.03
C LEU A 227 -5.00 15.06 -1.97
N VAL A 228 -4.59 16.16 -1.32
CA VAL A 228 -3.19 16.59 -1.27
C VAL A 228 -2.21 15.47 -0.89
N PRO A 229 -2.45 14.66 0.18
CA PRO A 229 -1.52 13.59 0.54
C PRO A 229 -1.37 12.54 -0.56
N HIS A 230 -2.42 12.29 -1.34
CA HIS A 230 -2.44 11.27 -2.38
C HIS A 230 -1.68 11.68 -3.64
N CYS A 231 -1.44 12.98 -3.86
CA CYS A 231 -0.78 13.49 -5.06
C CYS A 231 0.74 13.76 -4.88
N ILE A 232 1.30 13.61 -3.68
CA ILE A 232 2.70 14.00 -3.37
C ILE A 232 3.73 13.30 -4.29
N HIS A 233 3.44 12.07 -4.71
CA HIS A 233 4.31 11.26 -5.55
C HIS A 233 3.82 11.13 -6.99
N PHE A 234 2.87 11.99 -7.41
CA PHE A 234 2.45 12.02 -8.80
C PHE A 234 3.55 12.68 -9.64
N GLU A 235 4.05 11.92 -10.62
CA GLU A 235 4.95 12.46 -11.64
C GLU A 235 4.14 13.21 -12.68
N ILE A 236 4.73 14.23 -13.30
CA ILE A 236 4.14 14.90 -14.46
C ILE A 236 4.16 13.89 -15.60
N THR A 237 2.98 13.43 -16.01
CA THR A 237 2.82 12.53 -17.15
C THR A 237 2.46 13.35 -18.38
N GLU A 238 2.93 12.96 -19.58
CA GLU A 238 2.61 13.64 -20.85
C GLU A 238 1.13 13.42 -21.28
N ASP A 239 0.21 13.25 -20.33
CA ASP A 239 -1.22 13.14 -20.55
C ASP A 239 -1.86 14.53 -20.41
N VAL A 240 -2.43 15.01 -21.52
CA VAL A 240 -3.11 16.30 -21.66
C VAL A 240 -4.19 16.54 -20.60
N HIS A 241 -4.75 15.47 -20.01
CA HIS A 241 -5.78 15.55 -18.96
C HIS A 241 -5.22 15.66 -17.54
N THR A 242 -3.95 15.31 -17.31
CA THR A 242 -3.30 15.45 -15.99
C THR A 242 -2.59 16.80 -15.81
N ASP A 243 -2.22 17.45 -16.92
CA ASP A 243 -1.54 18.75 -16.94
C ASP A 243 -2.48 19.92 -16.58
N GLY A 244 -3.79 19.77 -16.75
CA GLY A 244 -4.78 20.79 -16.37
C GLY A 244 -5.02 20.95 -14.87
N SER A 245 -4.56 19.99 -14.05
CA SER A 245 -4.78 19.93 -12.59
C SER A 245 -3.70 20.62 -11.76
N TYR A 246 -2.63 21.13 -12.38
CA TYR A 246 -1.52 21.81 -11.69
C TYR A 246 -1.54 23.35 -11.83
N GLY A 247 -2.67 23.92 -12.26
CA GLY A 247 -2.88 25.38 -12.39
C GLY A 247 -3.55 26.02 -11.19
#